data_AF-A0A358EPV3-F1
#
_entry.id   AF-A0A358EPV3-F1
#
_cell.length_a   1.000
_cell.length_b   1.000
_cell.length_c   1.000
_cell.angle_alpha   90.00
_cell.angle_beta   90.00
_cell.angle_gamma   90.00
#
_symmetry.space_group_name_H-M   'P 1'
#
loop_
_entity.id
_entity.type
_entity.pdbx_description
1 polymer ?
#
loop_
_entity_poly.entity_id
_entity_poly.type
_entity_poly.pdbx_seq_one_letter_code
_entity_poly.pdbx_strand_id
1 'polypeptide(L)'
;MQRLCFFLLSFSFLTGLLGAQNKPIATYSIVAFDPATGDLGIAVQSKFFGVGSVVPWAKAGVGAVATQSYANTTYGPEGLKLMA
;
A
#
# COMPACT_ATOMS: atom_id res chain seq x y z
N MET A 1 37.39 -35.27 4.68
CA MET A 1 37.32 -33.97 3.99
C MET A 1 36.15 -33.92 2.99
N GLN A 2 36.12 -34.72 1.90
CA GLN A 2 35.04 -34.67 0.87
C GLN A 2 33.63 -35.03 1.36
N ARG A 3 33.48 -35.97 2.30
CA ARG A 3 32.17 -36.34 2.88
C ARG A 3 31.55 -35.23 3.74
N LEU A 4 32.38 -34.37 4.32
CA LEU A 4 31.94 -33.21 5.11
C LEU A 4 31.50 -32.05 4.19
N CYS A 5 32.22 -31.84 3.08
CA CYS A 5 31.82 -30.88 2.04
C CYS A 5 30.48 -31.24 1.40
N PHE A 6 30.22 -32.52 1.08
CA PHE A 6 28.93 -32.97 0.54
C PHE A 6 27.78 -32.71 1.52
N PHE A 7 27.97 -32.96 2.82
CA PHE A 7 26.94 -32.73 3.82
C PHE A 7 26.61 -31.24 4.00
N LEU A 8 27.63 -30.37 3.95
CA LEU A 8 27.47 -28.91 4.03
C LEU A 8 26.80 -28.31 2.77
N LEU A 9 27.09 -28.84 1.59
CA LEU A 9 26.44 -28.44 0.33
C LEU A 9 24.96 -28.85 0.30
N SER A 10 24.62 -30.05 0.77
CA SER A 10 23.23 -30.52 0.87
C SER A 10 22.41 -29.69 1.87
N PHE A 11 23.00 -29.30 3.00
CA PHE A 11 22.33 -28.50 4.03
C PHE A 11 22.07 -27.05 3.57
N SER A 12 23.01 -26.45 2.81
CA SER A 12 22.85 -25.10 2.25
C SER A 12 21.82 -25.02 1.12
N PHE A 13 21.57 -26.14 0.41
CA PHE A 13 20.52 -26.21 -0.61
C PHE A 13 19.12 -26.34 0.00
N LEU A 14 19.01 -27.02 1.16
CA LEU A 14 17.75 -27.17 1.89
C LEU A 14 17.28 -25.84 2.51
N THR A 15 18.19 -25.01 3.01
CA THR A 15 17.85 -23.66 3.54
C THR A 15 17.36 -22.71 2.44
N GLY A 16 17.86 -22.83 1.20
CA GLY A 16 17.39 -22.04 0.06
C GLY A 16 15.96 -22.35 -0.38
N LEU A 17 15.48 -23.59 -0.21
CA LEU A 17 14.11 -24.00 -0.55
C LEU A 17 13.05 -23.55 0.47
N LEU A 18 13.44 -23.33 1.73
CA LEU A 18 12.53 -22.86 2.80
C LEU A 18 12.38 -21.32 2.83
N GLY A 19 13.21 -20.60 2.09
CA GLY A 19 13.15 -19.14 1.96
C GLY A 19 12.07 -18.68 0.99
N ALA A 20 10.80 -18.98 1.25
CA ALA A 20 9.71 -18.32 0.55
C ALA A 20 9.78 -16.81 0.86
N GLN A 21 10.17 -16.00 -0.12
CA GLN A 21 10.18 -14.55 0.01
C GLN A 21 8.75 -14.07 0.29
N ASN A 22 8.46 -13.70 1.55
CA ASN A 22 7.14 -13.23 1.93
C ASN A 22 6.95 -11.81 1.40
N LYS A 23 6.42 -11.69 0.18
CA LYS A 23 6.17 -10.40 -0.45
C LYS A 23 5.19 -9.60 0.44
N PRO A 24 5.58 -8.42 0.95
CA PRO A 24 4.67 -7.66 1.80
C PRO A 24 3.39 -7.33 1.04
N ILE A 25 2.23 -7.72 1.60
CA ILE A 25 0.95 -7.21 1.13
C ILE A 25 0.81 -5.82 1.71
N ALA A 26 0.89 -4.83 0.84
CA ALA A 26 0.82 -3.43 1.22
C ALA A 26 -0.23 -2.67 0.42
N THR A 27 -0.69 -1.57 1.00
CA THR A 27 -1.56 -0.59 0.35
C THR A 27 -0.83 0.73 0.43
N TYR A 28 -0.73 1.43 -0.69
CA TYR A 28 -0.04 2.72 -0.78
C TYR A 28 -0.99 3.73 -1.40
N SER A 29 -0.92 4.97 -0.91
CA SER A 29 -1.72 6.08 -1.43
C SER A 29 -0.90 7.35 -1.50
N ILE A 30 -1.25 8.22 -2.45
CA ILE A 30 -0.65 9.53 -2.63
C ILE A 30 -1.75 10.58 -2.83
N VAL A 31 -1.56 11.74 -2.21
CA VAL A 31 -2.34 12.96 -2.45
C VAL A 31 -1.37 14.00 -3.00
N ALA A 32 -1.79 14.70 -4.04
CA ALA A 32 -1.01 15.76 -4.67
C ALA A 32 -1.90 17.00 -4.88
N PHE A 33 -1.27 18.17 -4.82
CA PHE A 33 -1.89 19.46 -5.12
C PHE A 33 -1.01 20.21 -6.10
N ASP A 34 -1.60 20.71 -7.19
CA ASP A 34 -0.93 21.60 -8.13
C ASP A 34 -1.31 23.06 -7.84
N PRO A 35 -0.40 23.90 -7.32
CA PRO A 35 -0.70 25.29 -7.01
C PRO A 35 -0.89 26.19 -8.24
N ALA A 36 -0.44 25.77 -9.43
CA ALA A 36 -0.58 26.58 -10.63
C ALA A 36 -2.01 26.53 -11.20
N THR A 37 -2.67 25.37 -11.08
CA THR A 37 -4.03 25.11 -11.58
C THR A 37 -5.08 25.08 -10.48
N GLY A 38 -4.67 24.78 -9.24
CA GLY A 38 -5.56 24.51 -8.12
C GLY A 38 -6.07 23.07 -8.09
N ASP A 39 -5.55 22.19 -8.94
CA ASP A 39 -6.01 20.79 -9.04
C ASP A 39 -5.55 19.94 -7.85
N LEU A 40 -6.43 19.05 -7.42
CA LEU A 40 -6.19 18.06 -6.38
C LEU A 40 -6.29 16.66 -6.96
N GLY A 41 -5.27 15.85 -6.71
CA GLY A 41 -5.20 14.46 -7.15
C GLY A 41 -5.05 13.50 -5.97
N ILE A 42 -5.68 12.33 -6.09
CA ILE A 42 -5.53 11.23 -5.14
C ILE A 42 -5.47 9.91 -5.90
N ALA A 43 -4.54 9.04 -5.51
CA ALA A 43 -4.40 7.71 -6.10
C ALA A 43 -4.07 6.67 -5.01
N VAL A 44 -4.56 5.44 -5.21
CA VAL A 44 -4.41 4.33 -4.26
C VAL A 44 -4.13 3.04 -5.02
N GLN A 45 -3.15 2.27 -4.55
CA GLN A 45 -2.88 0.91 -5.00
C GLN A 45 -3.01 -0.06 -3.82
N SER A 46 -3.71 -1.18 -4.04
CA SER A 46 -3.91 -2.20 -3.02
C SER A 46 -4.11 -3.57 -3.65
N LYS A 47 -3.93 -4.61 -2.84
CA LYS A 47 -4.44 -5.97 -3.14
C LYS A 47 -5.97 -6.07 -2.98
N PHE A 48 -6.60 -5.13 -2.27
CA PHE A 48 -8.04 -5.10 -2.06
C PHE A 48 -8.79 -4.77 -3.37
N PHE A 49 -9.82 -5.56 -3.68
CA PHE A 49 -10.65 -5.35 -4.86
C PHE A 49 -11.48 -4.08 -4.74
N GLY A 50 -11.44 -3.23 -5.77
CA GLY A 50 -12.25 -2.01 -5.80
C GLY A 50 -11.81 -0.94 -4.79
N VAL A 51 -10.54 -0.91 -4.38
CA VAL A 51 -10.01 0.09 -3.41
C VAL A 51 -10.34 1.54 -3.80
N GLY A 52 -10.48 1.83 -5.10
CA GLY A 52 -10.84 3.14 -5.63
C GLY A 52 -12.22 3.65 -5.23
N SER A 53 -13.16 2.80 -4.77
CA SER A 53 -14.46 3.26 -4.27
C SER A 53 -14.50 3.48 -2.75
N VAL A 54 -13.44 3.09 -2.03
CA VAL A 54 -13.44 3.03 -0.56
C VAL A 54 -12.46 4.02 0.05
N VAL A 55 -11.25 4.10 -0.51
CA VAL A 55 -10.13 4.84 0.08
C VAL A 55 -10.01 6.28 -0.43
N PRO A 56 -10.06 6.55 -1.75
CA PRO A 56 -9.83 7.91 -2.23
C PRO A 56 -11.10 8.76 -2.15
N TRP A 57 -11.02 9.86 -1.40
CA TRP A 57 -12.06 10.89 -1.33
C TRP A 57 -11.47 12.23 -1.77
N ALA A 58 -12.17 12.95 -2.63
CA ALA A 58 -11.76 14.29 -3.05
C ALA A 58 -12.99 15.17 -3.30
N LYS A 59 -12.87 16.45 -2.96
CA LYS A 59 -13.87 17.47 -3.28
C LYS A 59 -13.17 18.73 -3.75
N ALA A 60 -13.57 19.21 -4.93
CA ALA A 60 -13.02 20.41 -5.54
C ALA A 60 -13.15 21.62 -4.60
N GLY A 61 -12.08 22.40 -4.49
CA GLY A 61 -12.00 23.57 -3.60
C GLY A 61 -11.98 23.26 -2.10
N VAL A 62 -11.97 21.99 -1.68
CA VAL A 62 -11.96 21.59 -0.26
C VAL A 62 -10.71 20.79 0.08
N GLY A 63 -10.47 19.67 -0.61
CA GLY A 63 -9.32 18.81 -0.29
C GLY A 63 -9.47 17.37 -0.78
N ALA A 64 -8.50 16.53 -0.40
CA ALA A 64 -8.49 15.10 -0.67
C ALA A 64 -8.01 14.30 0.55
N VAL A 65 -8.58 13.11 0.77
CA VAL A 65 -8.36 12.24 1.93
C VAL A 65 -8.20 10.79 1.49
N ALA A 66 -7.15 10.12 1.96
CA ALA A 66 -6.91 8.69 1.75
C ALA A 66 -7.02 7.94 3.09
N THR A 67 -8.12 7.21 3.32
CA THR A 67 -8.33 6.48 4.58
C THR A 67 -7.81 5.05 4.46
N GLN A 68 -6.63 4.77 5.02
CA GLN A 68 -5.99 3.44 4.99
C GLN A 68 -6.02 2.75 6.37
N SER A 69 -5.85 1.41 6.38
CA SER A 69 -6.04 0.47 7.51
C SER A 69 -7.52 0.26 7.88
N TYR A 70 -8.09 -0.89 7.45
CA TYR A 70 -9.51 -1.24 7.65
C TYR A 70 -10.46 -0.08 7.29
N ALA A 71 -10.43 0.31 6.01
CA ALA A 71 -11.04 1.53 5.50
C ALA A 71 -12.48 1.74 5.98
N ASN A 72 -12.63 2.53 7.05
CA ASN A 72 -13.91 3.05 7.49
C ASN A 72 -14.30 4.18 6.54
N THR A 73 -15.35 3.95 5.75
CA THR A 73 -15.81 4.91 4.74
C THR A 73 -16.37 6.20 5.33
N THR A 74 -16.63 6.28 6.64
CA THR A 74 -17.12 7.52 7.27
C THR A 74 -16.04 8.60 7.34
N TYR A 75 -14.76 8.20 7.45
CA TYR A 75 -13.66 9.15 7.62
C TYR A 75 -13.37 9.99 6.38
N GLY A 76 -13.73 9.51 5.18
CA GLY A 76 -13.58 10.28 3.94
C GLY A 76 -14.43 11.56 3.93
N PRO A 77 -15.77 11.43 4.00
CA PRO A 77 -16.67 12.57 4.10
C PRO A 77 -16.41 13.47 5.31
N GLU A 78 -16.08 12.88 6.47
CA GLU A 78 -15.79 13.64 7.69
C GLU A 78 -14.50 14.47 7.55
N GLY A 79 -13.43 13.88 7.03
CA GLY A 79 -12.18 14.61 6.77
C GLY A 79 -12.38 15.77 5.80
N LEU A 80 -13.16 15.56 4.72
CA LEU A 80 -13.52 16.65 3.80
C LEU A 80 -14.35 17.74 4.49
N LYS A 81 -15.26 17.39 5.41
CA LYS A 81 -16.04 18.36 6.17
C LYS A 81 -15.17 19.22 7.09
N LEU A 82 -14.12 18.65 7.67
CA LEU A 82 -13.20 19.36 8.57
C LEU A 82 -12.25 20.32 7.83
N MET A 83 -12.10 20.17 6.52
CA MET A 83 -11.30 21.07 5.67
C MET A 83 -12.11 22.19 5.02
N ALA A 84 -13.45 22.10 5.05
CA ALA A 84 -14.36 23.07 4.43
C ALA A 84 -14.69 24.23 5.36
#